data_AF-A0A7S7QXE0-F1
#
_entry.id   AF-A0A7S7QXE0-F1
#
_cell.length_a   1.000
_cell.length_b   1.000
_cell.length_c   1.000
_cell.angle_alpha   90.00
_cell.angle_beta   90.00
_cell.angle_gamma   90.00
#
_symmetry.space_group_name_H-M   'P 1'
#
loop_
_entity.id
_entity.type
_entity.pdbx_description
1 polymer ?
#
loop_
_entity_poly.entity_id
_entity_poly.type
_entity_poly.pdbx_seq_one_letter_code
_entity_poly.pdbx_strand_id
1 'polypeptide(L)'
;MEEIMGTSLEISDDVLWGKLVKSWATGNNYIAPTRPAPPIPRTRDELLAQAAEIGLTITFPDGMVGLEIIQYSGETAVIKLPPKSMIEETEALLRGADALYPMPQFYEDFFAAPLPAMDEARRLELHAARIGDYSVRNCG
;
A
#
# COMPACT_ATOMS: atom_id res chain seq x y z
N MET A 1 -16.83 -21.98 6.36
CA MET A 1 -16.84 -20.65 5.75
C MET A 1 -15.55 -20.03 6.20
N GLU A 2 -14.49 -20.26 5.44
CA GLU A 2 -13.15 -19.77 5.76
C GLU A 2 -13.18 -18.29 5.42
N GLU A 3 -13.14 -17.44 6.45
CA GLU A 3 -12.94 -16.00 6.26
C GLU A 3 -11.69 -15.84 5.40
N ILE A 4 -11.86 -15.22 4.25
CA ILE A 4 -10.73 -14.72 3.47
C ILE A 4 -10.12 -13.64 4.35
N MET A 5 -9.17 -14.02 5.20
CA MET A 5 -8.36 -13.08 5.97
C MET A 5 -7.78 -12.12 4.94
N GLY A 6 -8.14 -10.85 5.00
CA GLY A 6 -7.52 -9.85 4.13
C GLY A 6 -6.00 -10.03 4.21
N THR A 7 -5.29 -10.16 3.10
CA THR A 7 -3.83 -10.34 3.17
C THR A 7 -3.11 -8.99 3.07
N SER A 8 -3.86 -7.92 2.83
CA SER A 8 -3.37 -6.56 2.60
C SER A 8 -3.99 -5.55 3.55
N LEU A 9 -3.19 -4.58 3.95
CA LEU A 9 -3.65 -3.38 4.64
C LEU A 9 -4.44 -2.50 3.67
N GLU A 10 -5.65 -2.10 4.04
CA GLU A 10 -6.53 -1.30 3.20
C GLU A 10 -6.53 0.16 3.64
N ILE A 11 -6.55 1.07 2.66
CA ILE A 11 -6.54 2.52 2.83
C ILE A 11 -7.77 3.07 2.10
N SER A 12 -8.60 3.87 2.78
CA SER A 12 -9.84 4.37 2.19
C SER A 12 -9.67 5.53 1.19
N ASP A 13 -8.54 6.23 1.23
CA ASP A 13 -8.21 7.36 0.34
C ASP A 13 -6.69 7.45 0.13
N ASP A 14 -6.24 7.06 -1.06
CA ASP A 14 -4.82 7.06 -1.46
C ASP A 14 -4.18 8.46 -1.44
N VAL A 15 -4.97 9.51 -1.70
CA VAL A 15 -4.48 10.90 -1.75
C VAL A 15 -4.25 11.43 -0.34
N LEU A 16 -5.19 11.22 0.58
CA LEU A 16 -5.03 11.60 1.98
C LEU A 16 -3.89 10.81 2.63
N TRP A 17 -3.80 9.52 2.35
CA TRP A 17 -2.67 8.70 2.77
C TRP A 17 -1.33 9.26 2.26
N GLY A 18 -1.23 9.53 0.96
CA GLY A 18 -0.02 10.09 0.36
C GLY A 18 0.37 11.45 0.94
N LYS A 19 -0.61 12.32 1.26
CA LYS A 19 -0.36 13.60 1.93
C LYS A 19 0.16 13.39 3.36
N LEU A 20 -0.41 12.45 4.11
CA LEU A 20 0.03 12.12 5.46
C LEU A 20 1.47 11.60 5.48
N VAL A 21 1.81 10.67 4.58
CA VAL A 21 3.17 10.15 4.41
C VAL A 21 4.16 11.26 4.04
N LYS A 22 3.81 12.15 3.11
CA LYS A 22 4.65 13.32 2.77
C LYS A 22 4.86 14.25 3.96
N SER A 23 3.86 14.37 4.83
CA SER A 23 3.98 15.18 6.03
C SER A 23 4.97 14.62 7.04
N TRP A 24 4.92 13.31 7.28
CA TRP A 24 5.89 12.63 8.12
C TRP A 24 7.32 12.76 7.58
N ALA A 25 7.50 12.51 6.27
CA ALA A 25 8.83 12.44 5.67
C ALA A 25 9.53 13.80 5.55
N THR A 26 8.77 14.89 5.39
CA THR A 26 9.33 16.23 5.10
C THR A 26 9.23 17.21 6.27
N GLY A 27 8.37 16.92 7.26
CA GLY A 27 8.01 17.88 8.31
C GLY A 27 7.03 18.98 7.90
N ASN A 28 6.54 18.99 6.65
CA ASN A 28 5.55 19.96 6.16
C ASN A 28 4.13 19.38 6.19
N ASN A 29 3.13 20.09 6.69
CA ASN A 29 1.76 19.57 6.73
C ASN A 29 1.05 19.72 5.35
N TYR A 30 0.94 18.63 4.59
CA TYR A 30 0.30 18.60 3.26
C TYR A 30 -1.23 18.48 3.33
N ILE A 31 -1.78 18.26 4.53
CA ILE A 31 -3.22 18.14 4.78
C ILE A 31 -3.77 19.50 5.24
N ALA A 32 -3.07 20.14 6.18
CA ALA A 32 -3.38 21.45 6.71
C ALA A 32 -2.11 22.32 6.75
N PRO A 33 -1.75 23.00 5.63
CA PRO A 33 -0.48 23.73 5.48
C PRO A 33 -0.19 24.82 6.51
N THR A 34 -1.21 25.29 7.24
CA THR A 34 -1.09 26.29 8.30
C THR A 34 -0.78 25.69 9.67
N ARG A 35 -0.81 24.36 9.82
CA ARG A 35 -0.50 23.64 11.06
C ARG A 35 0.87 22.96 10.97
N PRO A 36 1.53 22.69 12.11
CA PRO A 36 2.69 21.79 12.14
C PRO A 36 2.35 20.42 11.56
N ALA A 37 3.33 19.74 10.97
CA ALA A 37 3.15 18.35 10.55
C ALA A 37 2.94 17.44 11.77
N PRO A 38 2.07 16.42 11.66
CA PRO A 38 1.97 15.40 12.70
C PRO A 38 3.30 14.65 12.84
N PRO A 39 3.64 14.17 14.06
CA PRO A 39 4.83 13.35 14.26
C PRO A 39 4.67 11.99 13.55
N ILE A 40 5.80 11.38 13.17
CA ILE A 40 5.82 10.01 12.63
C ILE A 40 5.27 9.06 13.72
N PRO A 41 4.21 8.28 13.45
CA PRO A 41 3.65 7.37 14.43
C PRO A 41 4.64 6.25 14.74
N ARG A 42 4.62 5.77 15.99
CA ARG A 42 5.48 4.68 16.48
C ARG A 42 4.69 3.43 16.85
N THR A 43 3.37 3.56 16.92
CA THR A 43 2.45 2.48 17.27
C THR A 43 1.29 2.46 16.30
N ARG A 44 0.61 1.30 16.23
CA ARG A 44 -0.62 1.15 15.45
C ARG A 44 -1.70 2.13 15.93
N ASP A 45 -1.83 2.34 17.24
CA ASP A 45 -2.83 3.24 17.80
C ASP A 45 -2.57 4.70 17.41
N GLU A 46 -1.31 5.14 17.43
CA GLU A 46 -0.94 6.48 16.95
C GLU A 46 -1.24 6.65 15.46
N LEU A 47 -0.93 5.64 14.64
CA LEU A 47 -1.22 5.65 13.21
C LEU A 47 -2.73 5.76 12.95
N LEU A 48 -3.54 4.93 13.63
CA LEU A 48 -5.00 4.94 13.48
C LEU A 48 -5.62 6.24 13.98
N ALA A 49 -5.13 6.80 15.09
CA ALA A 49 -5.60 8.08 15.61
C ALA A 49 -5.31 9.24 14.64
N GLN A 50 -4.11 9.30 14.07
CA GLN A 50 -3.75 10.31 13.08
C GLN A 50 -4.58 10.18 11.80
N ALA A 51 -4.82 8.95 11.32
CA ALA A 51 -5.69 8.70 10.18
C ALA A 51 -7.14 9.16 10.46
N ALA A 52 -7.68 8.83 11.64
CA ALA A 52 -9.02 9.22 12.03
C ALA A 52 -9.21 10.74 12.15
N GLU A 53 -8.21 11.50 12.61
CA GLU A 53 -8.27 12.98 12.70
C GLU A 53 -8.54 13.63 11.33
N ILE A 54 -8.12 12.98 10.25
CA ILE A 54 -8.24 13.49 8.87
C ILE A 54 -9.33 12.81 8.06
N GLY A 55 -10.14 11.95 8.69
CA GLY A 55 -11.19 11.17 8.03
C GLY A 55 -10.68 10.01 7.17
N LEU A 56 -9.42 9.58 7.37
CA LEU A 56 -8.84 8.42 6.69
C LEU A 56 -9.09 7.16 7.51
N THR A 57 -9.59 6.10 6.87
CA THR A 57 -9.74 4.77 7.48
C THR A 57 -8.60 3.86 7.02
N ILE A 58 -7.97 3.17 7.97
CA ILE A 58 -6.95 2.15 7.73
C ILE A 58 -7.46 0.84 8.34
N THR A 59 -7.63 -0.19 7.51
CA THR A 59 -8.05 -1.51 7.96
C THR A 59 -6.84 -2.45 7.97
N PHE A 60 -6.49 -2.94 9.15
CA PHE A 60 -5.49 -3.99 9.30
C PHE A 60 -6.19 -5.34 9.24
N PRO A 61 -5.68 -6.29 8.45
CA PRO A 61 -6.26 -7.62 8.46
C PRO A 61 -5.96 -8.40 9.73
N ASP A 62 -6.81 -9.39 10.00
CA ASP A 62 -6.63 -10.32 11.10
C ASP A 62 -5.29 -11.06 10.94
N GLY A 63 -4.41 -10.92 11.93
CA GLY A 63 -3.05 -11.46 11.90
C GLY A 63 -1.94 -10.45 11.61
N MET A 64 -2.25 -9.27 11.07
CA MET A 64 -1.25 -8.19 10.93
C MET A 64 -1.14 -7.39 12.24
N VAL A 65 -0.24 -7.86 13.12
CA VAL A 65 -0.03 -7.28 14.47
C VAL A 65 1.16 -6.34 14.55
N GLY A 66 2.11 -6.43 13.60
CA GLY A 66 3.31 -5.61 13.55
C GLY A 66 3.11 -4.31 12.78
N LEU A 67 3.81 -3.26 13.20
CA LEU A 67 3.96 -2.02 12.45
C LEU A 67 5.45 -1.69 12.35
N GLU A 68 5.93 -1.51 11.13
CA GLU A 68 7.27 -1.01 10.86
C GLU A 68 7.16 0.26 10.02
N ILE A 69 7.72 1.36 10.53
CA ILE A 69 7.85 2.62 9.79
C ILE A 69 9.33 2.93 9.65
N ILE A 70 9.80 2.95 8.41
CA ILE A 70 11.21 3.15 8.07
C ILE A 70 11.36 4.50 7.37
N GLN A 71 12.00 5.45 8.05
CA GLN A 71 12.50 6.69 7.45
C GLN A 71 14.00 6.52 7.19
N TYR A 72 14.39 6.44 5.92
CA TYR A 72 15.77 6.28 5.49
C TYR A 72 16.30 7.57 4.85
N SER A 73 17.62 7.69 4.70
CA SER A 73 18.29 8.79 4.00
C SER A 73 18.54 8.46 2.53
N GLY A 74 18.88 9.46 1.72
CA GLY A 74 19.26 9.26 0.31
C GLY A 74 20.53 8.40 0.10
N GLU A 75 21.24 8.06 1.16
CA GLU A 75 22.46 7.24 1.15
C GLU A 75 22.18 5.78 1.53
N THR A 76 20.93 5.44 1.89
CA THR A 76 20.55 4.10 2.35
C THR A 76 19.63 3.43 1.32
N ALA A 77 20.05 2.26 0.83
CA ALA A 77 19.18 1.39 0.05
C ALA A 77 18.28 0.58 1.00
N VAL A 78 16.97 0.57 0.73
CA VAL A 78 16.00 -0.27 1.44
C VAL A 78 15.39 -1.23 0.43
N ILE A 79 15.45 -2.54 0.73
CA ILE A 79 14.82 -3.59 -0.07
C ILE A 79 13.75 -4.25 0.78
N LYS A 80 12.49 -4.20 0.34
CA LYS A 80 11.36 -4.81 1.02
C LYS A 80 11.07 -6.18 0.41
N LEU A 81 11.27 -7.24 1.18
CA LEU A 81 10.92 -8.60 0.78
C LEU A 81 9.51 -8.92 1.30
N PRO A 82 8.54 -9.23 0.42
CA PRO A 82 7.23 -9.66 0.90
C PRO A 82 7.34 -11.06 1.54
N PRO A 83 6.42 -11.40 2.48
CA PRO A 83 6.35 -12.75 3.03
C PRO A 83 6.13 -13.80 1.95
N LYS A 84 6.84 -14.93 2.08
CA LYS A 84 6.75 -16.06 1.13
C LYS A 84 5.31 -16.50 0.88
N SER A 85 4.51 -16.65 1.95
CA SER A 85 3.12 -17.10 1.85
C SER A 85 2.25 -16.16 1.02
N MET A 86 2.44 -14.84 1.15
CA MET A 86 1.69 -13.86 0.33
C MET A 86 1.98 -14.00 -1.17
N ILE A 87 3.24 -14.26 -1.55
CA ILE A 87 3.60 -14.51 -2.96
C ILE A 87 2.91 -15.79 -3.43
N GLU A 88 3.07 -16.90 -2.71
CA GLU A 88 2.54 -18.20 -3.12
C GLU A 88 1.01 -18.21 -3.22
N GLU A 89 0.32 -17.57 -2.26
CA GLU A 89 -1.14 -17.40 -2.26
C GLU A 89 -1.60 -16.52 -3.43
N THR A 90 -0.93 -15.39 -3.68
CA THR A 90 -1.29 -14.49 -4.78
C THR A 90 -1.07 -15.18 -6.14
N GLU A 91 0.04 -15.87 -6.33
CA GLU A 91 0.27 -16.64 -7.56
C GLU A 91 -0.78 -17.74 -7.75
N ALA A 92 -1.17 -18.44 -6.69
CA ALA A 92 -2.24 -19.44 -6.76
C ALA A 92 -3.57 -18.82 -7.22
N LEU A 93 -3.92 -17.63 -6.72
CA LEU A 93 -5.11 -16.89 -7.15
C LEU A 93 -5.00 -16.45 -8.63
N LEU A 94 -3.87 -15.90 -9.04
CA LEU A 94 -3.67 -15.37 -10.40
C LEU A 94 -3.65 -16.45 -11.50
N ARG A 95 -3.41 -17.72 -11.13
CA ARG A 95 -3.54 -18.88 -12.03
C ARG A 95 -5.00 -19.27 -12.33
N GLY A 96 -5.98 -18.69 -11.62
CA GLY A 96 -7.39 -18.92 -11.92
C GLY A 96 -7.80 -18.42 -13.30
N ALA A 97 -8.68 -19.15 -13.99
CA ALA A 97 -9.12 -18.81 -15.36
C ALA A 97 -9.70 -17.39 -15.48
N ASP A 98 -10.46 -16.94 -14.47
CA ASP A 98 -11.13 -15.64 -14.43
C ASP A 98 -10.49 -14.64 -13.44
N ALA A 99 -9.29 -14.93 -12.94
CA ALA A 99 -8.63 -14.06 -11.96
C ALA A 99 -8.31 -12.67 -12.56
N LEU A 100 -8.56 -11.63 -11.79
CA LEU A 100 -8.13 -10.26 -12.10
C LEU A 100 -6.93 -9.90 -11.24
N TYR A 101 -6.01 -9.13 -11.79
CA TYR A 101 -4.95 -8.54 -10.98
C TYR A 101 -5.51 -7.29 -10.28
N PRO A 102 -5.52 -7.23 -8.93
CA PRO A 102 -6.14 -6.12 -8.21
C PRO A 102 -5.24 -4.88 -8.26
N MET A 103 -5.53 -3.97 -9.21
CA MET A 103 -4.88 -2.65 -9.24
C MET A 103 -5.68 -1.64 -8.41
N PRO A 104 -5.02 -0.66 -7.77
CA PRO A 104 -5.71 0.45 -7.12
C PRO A 104 -6.65 1.21 -8.08
N GLN A 105 -7.83 1.58 -7.59
CA GLN A 105 -8.89 2.22 -8.39
C GLN A 105 -8.43 3.51 -9.07
N PHE A 106 -7.54 4.27 -8.43
CA PHE A 106 -7.06 5.54 -8.99
C PHE A 106 -6.36 5.39 -10.35
N TYR A 107 -5.86 4.21 -10.73
CA TYR A 107 -5.32 3.99 -12.06
C TYR A 107 -6.39 4.08 -13.15
N GLU A 108 -7.55 3.48 -12.93
CA GLU A 108 -8.67 3.57 -13.88
C GLU A 108 -9.22 4.99 -13.94
N ASP A 109 -9.32 5.65 -12.78
CA ASP A 109 -9.76 7.06 -12.69
C ASP A 109 -8.80 7.99 -13.44
N PHE A 110 -7.48 7.79 -13.27
CA PHE A 110 -6.46 8.62 -13.90
C PHE A 110 -6.42 8.44 -15.43
N PHE A 111 -6.52 7.20 -15.91
CA PHE A 111 -6.51 6.90 -17.34
C PHE A 111 -7.90 7.02 -18.00
N ALA A 112 -8.95 7.21 -17.22
CA ALA A 112 -10.34 7.16 -17.65
C ALA A 112 -10.67 5.90 -18.48
N ALA A 113 -10.09 4.76 -18.08
CA ALA A 113 -10.19 3.49 -18.79
C ALA A 113 -10.12 2.30 -17.82
N PRO A 114 -10.89 1.23 -18.05
CA PRO A 114 -10.80 0.02 -17.24
C PRO A 114 -9.46 -0.69 -17.48
N LEU A 115 -9.05 -1.51 -16.52
CA LEU A 115 -7.88 -2.38 -16.70
C LEU A 115 -8.08 -3.34 -17.90
N PRO A 116 -7.04 -3.59 -18.70
CA PRO A 116 -7.14 -4.56 -19.78
C PRO A 116 -7.30 -5.97 -19.23
N ALA A 117 -8.08 -6.80 -19.94
CA ALA A 117 -8.09 -8.24 -19.69
C ALA A 117 -6.69 -8.83 -19.95
N MET A 118 -6.27 -9.77 -19.10
CA MET A 118 -4.94 -10.37 -19.15
C MET A 118 -5.05 -11.89 -19.01
N ASP A 119 -4.23 -12.62 -19.77
CA ASP A 119 -4.05 -14.05 -19.58
C ASP A 119 -3.21 -14.36 -18.32
N GLU A 120 -3.06 -15.63 -17.98
CA GLU A 120 -2.26 -16.06 -16.81
C GLU A 120 -0.82 -15.55 -16.87
N ALA A 121 -0.14 -15.76 -18.00
CA ALA A 121 1.25 -15.36 -18.16
C ALA A 121 1.41 -13.87 -17.91
N ARG A 122 0.52 -13.04 -18.48
CA ARG A 122 0.56 -11.59 -18.31
C ARG A 122 0.23 -11.13 -16.90
N ARG A 123 -0.68 -11.82 -16.20
CA ARG A 123 -0.99 -11.55 -14.78
C ARG A 123 0.20 -11.83 -13.88
N LEU A 124 0.93 -12.92 -14.11
CA LEU A 124 2.13 -13.28 -13.34
C LEU A 124 3.30 -12.34 -13.66
N GLU A 125 3.48 -11.93 -14.92
CA GLU A 125 4.46 -10.89 -15.29
C GLU A 125 4.17 -9.56 -14.59
N LEU A 126 2.90 -9.13 -14.57
CA LEU A 126 2.50 -7.92 -13.86
C LEU A 126 2.73 -8.04 -12.35
N HIS A 127 2.45 -9.21 -11.76
CA HIS A 127 2.77 -9.48 -10.36
C HIS A 127 4.27 -9.29 -10.08
N ALA A 128 5.15 -9.91 -10.87
CA ALA A 128 6.59 -9.76 -10.73
C ALA A 128 7.05 -8.30 -10.92
N ALA A 129 6.50 -7.59 -11.92
CA ALA A 129 6.81 -6.18 -12.15
C ALA A 129 6.42 -5.29 -10.96
N ARG A 130 5.26 -5.55 -10.35
CA ARG A 130 4.78 -4.84 -9.16
C ARG A 130 5.66 -5.11 -7.93
N ILE A 131 6.05 -6.38 -7.69
CA ILE A 131 7.01 -6.72 -6.62
C ILE A 131 8.33 -5.97 -6.84
N GLY A 132 8.85 -5.97 -8.07
CA GLY A 132 10.05 -5.21 -8.42
C GLY A 132 9.89 -3.72 -8.14
N ASP A 133 8.73 -3.15 -8.44
CA ASP A 133 8.41 -1.72 -8.22
C ASP A 133 8.44 -1.34 -6.73
N TYR A 134 7.59 -1.97 -5.91
CA TYR A 134 7.42 -1.55 -4.51
C TYR A 134 8.56 -2.01 -3.59
N SER A 135 9.38 -2.97 -4.02
CA SER A 135 10.48 -3.51 -3.20
C SER A 135 11.68 -2.57 -3.12
N VAL A 136 11.93 -1.76 -4.15
CA VAL A 136 13.13 -0.90 -4.23
C VAL A 136 12.84 0.58 -4.41
N ARG A 137 11.65 0.98 -4.86
CA ARG A 137 11.37 2.40 -5.11
C ARG A 137 11.23 3.18 -3.81
N ASN A 138 11.88 4.35 -3.80
CA ASN A 138 11.97 5.24 -2.65
C ASN A 138 10.90 6.34 -2.68
N CYS A 139 10.84 7.10 -3.79
CA CYS A 139 9.78 8.03 -4.20
C CYS A 139 10.10 8.42 -5.66
N GLY A 140 9.21 8.11 -6.63
CA GLY A 140 9.43 8.34 -8.07
C GLY A 140 8.94 7.17 -8.92
#